data_AF-A0A2D6IL34-F1
#
_entry.id   AF-A0A2D6IL34-F1
#
_cell.length_a   1.000
_cell.length_b   1.000
_cell.length_c   1.000
_cell.angle_alpha   90.00
_cell.angle_beta   90.00
_cell.angle_gamma   90.00
#
_symmetry.space_group_name_H-M   'P 1'
#
loop_
_entity.id
_entity.type
_entity.pdbx_description
1 polymer ?
#
loop_
_entity_poly.entity_id
_entity_poly.type
_entity_poly.pdbx_seq_one_letter_code
_entity_poly.pdbx_strand_id
1 'polypeptide(L)'
;MSTLSQPVEGLLESYRLYLEKKRPREEEPKIEVDEIASKIAAFYEKFRNLIDYQESHLLRKNVIGRALRRRIFLKDISGEDIAEPLIKEIIRSGYLGNNTIPESKISEVQRIIDNLLFFLEYGRSLSTSEGREFSEWIVGVTVCAIEETLATPEKDRLLATLMFQTLRRDLTIAGANVTDDVKDVLLFIAIQKSLFRVDNDQLHHRLLRLMFPEWENSNTENSSSVAGSLFVTHKNVSDYLRHPLLPSFLKLCNHYNTVFQTLGDLVFSSKGFDDLEKDVEEVYQERYRKQRGRLFRMAFLSIISFFLSKILVAVAIEVPIDLYIANHFSLFHTLLNIALPPFLMLLIVASIRLPSRKNLHLVQRAVRSIVFEGEREAYTVQTPKKKSWFIWFLVHFIYLVVFVVTIRIIAAFLLSLGFSIANVVVFLLFTSLVTAVGVKIYNRSKDISLEKERPRFFNFLLDLFTMPLVTIGKWLIAGFRRFNIFVIFTNVFIEFPFQLIVEFFENLHEFVRNKKEEIQ
;
A
#
# COMPACT_ATOMS: atom_id res chain seq x y z
N MET A 1 -36.77 -5.31 -19.96
CA MET A 1 -35.95 -5.33 -18.73
C MET A 1 -34.69 -6.09 -19.07
N SER A 2 -33.53 -5.43 -19.05
CA SER A 2 -32.24 -6.09 -19.24
C SER A 2 -31.95 -6.98 -18.04
N THR A 3 -31.62 -8.25 -18.27
CA THR A 3 -31.24 -9.19 -17.21
C THR A 3 -29.88 -8.80 -16.64
N LEU A 4 -29.76 -8.85 -15.31
CA LEU A 4 -28.49 -8.65 -14.62
C LEU A 4 -27.52 -9.77 -14.99
N SER A 5 -26.23 -9.48 -14.98
CA SER A 5 -25.21 -10.48 -15.21
C SER A 5 -25.04 -11.37 -13.97
N GLN A 6 -24.76 -12.66 -14.19
CA GLN A 6 -24.52 -13.63 -13.12
C GLN A 6 -23.49 -13.17 -12.06
N PRO A 7 -22.34 -12.54 -12.42
CA PRO A 7 -21.40 -12.03 -11.41
C PRO A 7 -22.00 -10.93 -10.51
N VAL A 8 -22.88 -10.08 -11.05
CA VAL A 8 -23.52 -8.99 -10.28
C VAL A 8 -24.62 -9.54 -9.39
N GLU A 9 -25.41 -10.51 -9.85
CA GLU A 9 -26.38 -11.21 -9.00
C GLU A 9 -25.69 -11.89 -7.81
N GLY A 10 -24.59 -12.62 -8.06
CA GLY A 10 -23.79 -13.24 -7.01
C GLY A 10 -23.19 -12.23 -6.01
N LEU A 11 -22.80 -11.03 -6.48
CA LEU A 11 -22.36 -9.95 -5.61
C LEU A 11 -23.49 -9.45 -4.70
N LEU A 12 -24.69 -9.23 -5.25
CA LEU A 12 -25.85 -8.75 -4.49
C LEU A 12 -26.27 -9.75 -3.41
N GLU A 13 -26.32 -11.03 -3.77
CA GLU A 13 -26.64 -12.11 -2.82
C GLU A 13 -25.59 -12.19 -1.70
N SER A 14 -24.31 -12.23 -2.06
CA SER A 14 -23.22 -12.28 -1.08
C SER A 14 -23.19 -11.04 -0.19
N TYR A 15 -23.51 -9.87 -0.73
CA TYR A 15 -23.63 -8.64 0.05
C TYR A 15 -24.83 -8.67 1.00
N ARG A 16 -25.96 -9.25 0.58
CA ARG A 16 -27.13 -9.47 1.45
C ARG A 16 -26.78 -10.37 2.63
N LEU A 17 -26.12 -11.50 2.38
CA LEU A 17 -25.65 -12.41 3.42
C LEU A 17 -24.66 -11.73 4.38
N TYR A 18 -23.77 -10.88 3.84
CA TYR A 18 -22.88 -10.07 4.66
C TYR A 18 -23.66 -9.11 5.58
N LEU A 19 -24.70 -8.43 5.09
CA LEU A 19 -25.53 -7.55 5.89
C LEU A 19 -26.31 -8.31 6.97
N GLU A 20 -26.80 -9.52 6.67
CA GLU A 20 -27.46 -10.41 7.63
C GLU A 20 -26.50 -10.84 8.74
N LYS A 21 -25.27 -11.24 8.40
CA LYS A 21 -24.23 -11.65 9.36
C LYS A 21 -23.70 -10.48 10.21
N LYS A 22 -23.71 -9.26 9.66
CA LYS A 22 -23.23 -8.05 10.34
C LYS A 22 -24.24 -7.51 11.37
N ARG A 23 -25.51 -7.92 11.32
CA ARG A 23 -26.47 -7.54 12.37
C ARG A 23 -25.87 -7.96 13.71
N PRO A 24 -25.77 -7.04 14.70
CA PRO A 24 -25.10 -7.33 15.95
C PRO A 24 -25.76 -8.56 16.57
N ARG A 25 -24.95 -9.59 16.84
CA ARG A 25 -25.30 -10.55 17.90
C ARG A 25 -25.19 -9.73 19.17
N GLU A 26 -26.32 -9.38 19.77
CA GLU A 26 -26.39 -8.45 20.92
C GLU A 26 -25.70 -8.98 22.19
N GLU A 27 -25.13 -10.18 22.17
CA GLU A 27 -24.74 -10.92 23.38
C GLU A 27 -23.22 -11.18 23.54
N GLU A 28 -22.36 -10.73 22.62
CA GLU A 28 -20.92 -11.00 22.76
C GLU A 28 -20.17 -9.84 23.46
N PRO A 29 -19.43 -10.12 24.56
CA PRO A 29 -18.62 -9.11 25.21
C PRO A 29 -17.53 -8.60 24.26
N LYS A 30 -17.20 -7.31 24.40
CA LYS A 30 -16.28 -6.61 23.51
C LYS A 30 -15.12 -6.04 24.30
N ILE A 31 -13.97 -5.95 23.62
CA ILE A 31 -12.75 -5.43 24.21
C ILE A 31 -12.90 -3.93 24.41
N GLU A 32 -12.88 -3.53 25.68
CA GLU A 32 -12.93 -2.14 26.11
C GLU A 32 -11.56 -1.72 26.67
N VAL A 33 -11.13 -0.53 26.28
CA VAL A 33 -10.07 0.24 26.93
C VAL A 33 -10.66 1.51 27.53
N ASP A 34 -9.98 2.05 28.53
CA ASP A 34 -10.42 3.18 29.35
C ASP A 34 -10.94 4.39 28.54
N GLU A 35 -11.85 5.18 29.12
CA GLU A 35 -12.50 6.32 28.46
C GLU A 35 -11.47 7.38 27.98
N ILE A 36 -10.35 7.50 28.72
CA ILE A 36 -9.21 8.35 28.37
C ILE A 36 -8.51 7.82 27.11
N ALA A 37 -8.28 6.50 27.04
CA ALA A 37 -7.74 5.83 25.87
C ALA A 37 -8.61 6.03 24.63
N SER A 38 -9.95 5.98 24.81
CA SER A 38 -10.93 6.23 23.76
C SER A 38 -10.85 7.65 23.19
N LYS A 39 -10.69 8.68 24.06
CA LYS A 39 -10.52 10.08 23.64
C LYS A 39 -9.19 10.29 22.91
N ILE A 40 -8.14 9.57 23.32
CA ILE A 40 -6.82 9.61 22.68
C ILE A 40 -6.85 8.91 21.32
N ALA A 41 -7.49 7.74 21.21
CA ALA A 41 -7.72 7.04 19.96
C ALA A 41 -8.42 7.96 18.93
N ALA A 42 -9.46 8.69 19.37
CA ALA A 42 -10.18 9.65 18.52
C ALA A 42 -9.31 10.86 18.11
N PHE A 43 -8.43 11.35 18.98
CA PHE A 43 -7.48 12.42 18.66
C PHE A 43 -6.44 11.96 17.64
N TYR A 44 -5.86 10.77 17.84
CA TYR A 44 -4.91 10.18 16.92
C TYR A 44 -5.55 9.88 15.56
N GLU A 45 -6.82 9.44 15.53
CA GLU A 45 -7.58 9.24 14.29
C GLU A 45 -7.71 10.53 13.47
N LYS A 46 -7.99 11.65 14.13
CA LYS A 46 -8.08 12.98 13.49
C LYS A 46 -6.72 13.44 12.98
N PHE A 47 -5.65 13.28 13.77
CA PHE A 47 -4.28 13.59 13.35
C PHE A 47 -3.82 12.71 12.17
N ARG A 48 -4.14 11.40 12.21
CA ARG A 48 -3.88 10.44 11.13
C ARG A 48 -4.55 10.85 9.82
N ASN A 49 -5.84 11.21 9.85
CA ASN A 49 -6.58 11.67 8.67
C ASN A 49 -5.98 12.93 8.03
N LEU A 50 -5.12 13.65 8.75
CA LEU A 50 -4.40 14.84 8.27
C LEU A 50 -3.02 14.51 7.69
N ILE A 51 -2.33 13.47 8.18
CA ILE A 51 -0.89 13.24 7.90
C ILE A 51 -0.63 12.05 6.99
N ASP A 52 -1.37 10.94 7.14
CA ASP A 52 -0.99 9.71 6.45
C ASP A 52 -1.90 9.40 5.24
N TYR A 53 -1.25 9.01 4.15
CA TYR A 53 -1.86 8.72 2.87
C TYR A 53 -1.91 7.21 2.55
N GLN A 54 -1.22 6.37 3.32
CA GLN A 54 -1.31 4.93 3.07
C GLN A 54 -2.74 4.43 3.28
N GLU A 55 -3.09 3.34 2.59
CA GLU A 55 -4.38 2.69 2.79
C GLU A 55 -4.53 2.29 4.28
N SER A 56 -5.72 2.41 4.84
CA SER A 56 -5.94 2.22 6.29
C SER A 56 -5.47 0.86 6.81
N HIS A 57 -5.58 -0.19 5.99
CA HIS A 57 -5.06 -1.52 6.30
C HIS A 57 -3.54 -1.57 6.39
N LEU A 58 -2.80 -0.81 5.56
CA LEU A 58 -1.32 -0.77 5.63
C LEU A 58 -0.86 -0.12 6.93
N LEU A 59 -1.59 0.88 7.42
CA LEU A 59 -1.28 1.53 8.68
C LEU A 59 -1.52 0.61 9.87
N ARG A 60 -2.68 -0.04 9.93
CA ARG A 60 -2.98 -1.07 10.94
C ARG A 60 -1.91 -2.16 10.93
N LYS A 61 -1.61 -2.69 9.75
CA LYS A 61 -0.55 -3.70 9.56
C LYS A 61 0.80 -3.23 10.11
N ASN A 62 1.23 -2.00 9.80
CA ASN A 62 2.50 -1.47 10.28
C ASN A 62 2.56 -1.37 11.81
N VAL A 63 1.45 -1.01 12.46
CA VAL A 63 1.35 -0.91 13.92
C VAL A 63 1.35 -2.28 14.56
N ILE A 64 0.50 -3.19 14.07
CA ILE A 64 0.45 -4.60 14.49
C ILE A 64 1.85 -5.21 14.36
N GLY A 65 2.53 -4.99 13.23
CA GLY A 65 3.86 -5.53 12.98
C GLY A 65 4.91 -5.03 13.95
N ARG A 66 4.85 -3.77 14.40
CA ARG A 66 5.77 -3.26 15.42
C ARG A 66 5.45 -3.82 16.80
N ALA A 67 4.18 -3.77 17.20
CA ALA A 67 3.73 -4.24 18.50
C ALA A 67 4.04 -5.73 18.67
N LEU A 68 3.76 -6.54 17.64
CA LEU A 68 4.06 -7.97 17.61
C LEU A 68 5.57 -8.25 17.68
N ARG A 69 6.39 -7.60 16.83
CA ARG A 69 7.85 -7.79 16.83
C ARG A 69 8.45 -7.42 18.18
N ARG A 70 8.01 -6.32 18.81
CA ARG A 70 8.48 -5.92 20.13
C ARG A 70 8.14 -6.97 21.19
N ARG A 71 6.93 -7.54 21.15
CA ARG A 71 6.52 -8.56 22.12
C ARG A 71 7.27 -9.87 21.94
N ILE A 72 7.49 -10.32 20.71
CA ILE A 72 8.16 -11.61 20.42
C ILE A 72 9.68 -11.52 20.58
N PHE A 73 10.32 -10.41 20.18
CA PHE A 73 11.78 -10.33 20.12
C PHE A 73 12.42 -9.54 21.28
N LEU A 74 11.66 -8.74 22.03
CA LEU A 74 12.20 -7.92 23.12
C LEU A 74 11.67 -8.27 24.51
N LYS A 75 10.58 -9.04 24.61
CA LYS A 75 10.07 -9.54 25.90
C LYS A 75 10.13 -11.08 25.86
N ASP A 76 10.82 -11.70 26.82
CA ASP A 76 10.78 -13.14 27.07
C ASP A 76 9.39 -13.51 27.62
N ILE A 77 8.37 -13.49 26.78
CA ILE A 77 7.01 -13.91 27.14
C ILE A 77 6.88 -15.38 26.72
N SER A 78 6.70 -16.27 27.69
CA SER A 78 6.11 -17.60 27.43
C SER A 78 4.83 -17.35 26.65
N GLY A 79 4.71 -17.85 25.41
CA GLY A 79 3.73 -17.40 24.39
C GLY A 79 2.25 -17.26 24.77
N GLU A 80 1.87 -17.67 25.98
CA GLU A 80 0.58 -17.45 26.63
C GLU A 80 0.29 -15.94 26.81
N ASP A 81 -0.94 -15.53 26.49
CA ASP A 81 -1.51 -14.20 26.68
C ASP A 81 -0.84 -13.03 25.93
N ILE A 82 -0.28 -13.26 24.75
CA ILE A 82 0.24 -12.16 23.90
C ILE A 82 -0.91 -11.41 23.21
N ALA A 83 -1.98 -12.11 22.83
CA ALA A 83 -3.04 -11.58 21.97
C ALA A 83 -3.82 -10.40 22.58
N GLU A 84 -4.31 -10.53 23.81
CA GLU A 84 -5.12 -9.48 24.45
C GLU A 84 -4.32 -8.18 24.66
N PRO A 85 -3.11 -8.20 25.26
CA PRO A 85 -2.28 -7.01 25.37
C PRO A 85 -1.93 -6.38 24.01
N LEU A 86 -1.71 -7.20 22.97
CA LEU A 86 -1.48 -6.72 21.61
C LEU A 86 -2.71 -5.96 21.09
N ILE A 87 -3.91 -6.55 21.20
CA ILE A 87 -5.15 -5.93 20.71
C ILE A 87 -5.44 -4.63 21.46
N LYS A 88 -5.33 -4.61 22.80
CA LYS A 88 -5.53 -3.41 23.62
C LYS A 88 -4.57 -2.29 23.19
N GLU A 89 -3.30 -2.60 22.92
CA GLU A 89 -2.32 -1.62 22.43
C GLU A 89 -2.69 -1.01 21.06
N ILE A 90 -3.23 -1.83 20.14
CA ILE A 90 -3.66 -1.36 18.82
C ILE A 90 -4.92 -0.47 18.94
N ILE A 91 -5.82 -0.77 19.87
CA ILE A 91 -6.98 0.08 20.16
C ILE A 91 -6.52 1.42 20.76
N ARG A 92 -5.61 1.40 21.75
CA ARG A 92 -5.04 2.61 22.38
C ARG A 92 -4.36 3.55 21.39
N SER A 93 -3.68 2.98 20.40
CA SER A 93 -3.04 3.74 19.32
C SER A 93 -4.03 4.30 18.28
N GLY A 94 -5.33 4.06 18.42
CA GLY A 94 -6.38 4.60 17.55
C GLY A 94 -6.49 3.95 16.18
N TYR A 95 -5.90 2.76 16.01
CA TYR A 95 -5.92 2.00 14.76
C TYR A 95 -7.08 1.00 14.69
N LEU A 96 -7.65 0.65 15.84
CA LEU A 96 -8.90 -0.10 15.98
C LEU A 96 -9.86 0.70 16.86
N GLY A 97 -11.17 0.57 16.60
CA GLY A 97 -12.19 1.27 17.38
C GLY A 97 -12.35 0.66 18.77
N ASN A 98 -12.47 1.51 19.80
CA ASN A 98 -12.80 1.03 21.14
C ASN A 98 -14.20 0.42 21.17
N ASN A 99 -14.39 -0.67 21.93
CA ASN A 99 -15.68 -1.37 22.07
C ASN A 99 -16.28 -1.82 20.70
N THR A 100 -15.43 -2.18 19.75
CA THR A 100 -15.83 -2.68 18.42
C THR A 100 -15.48 -4.13 18.16
N ILE A 101 -14.42 -4.64 18.81
CA ILE A 101 -13.87 -5.97 18.59
C ILE A 101 -14.43 -6.93 19.65
N PRO A 102 -15.06 -8.06 19.27
CA PRO A 102 -15.51 -9.06 20.24
C PRO A 102 -14.35 -9.76 20.95
N GLU A 103 -14.56 -10.21 22.19
CA GLU A 103 -13.54 -10.92 22.97
C GLU A 103 -13.13 -12.27 22.34
N SER A 104 -14.00 -12.93 21.57
CA SER A 104 -13.61 -14.15 20.83
C SER A 104 -12.43 -13.92 19.87
N LYS A 105 -12.19 -12.68 19.43
CA LYS A 105 -11.03 -12.37 18.59
C LYS A 105 -9.70 -12.53 19.32
N ILE A 106 -9.69 -12.48 20.66
CA ILE A 106 -8.48 -12.73 21.45
C ILE A 106 -7.98 -14.14 21.20
N SER A 107 -8.85 -15.15 21.29
CA SER A 107 -8.46 -16.55 21.08
C SER A 107 -8.09 -16.84 19.63
N GLU A 108 -8.80 -16.25 18.66
CA GLU A 108 -8.45 -16.34 17.24
C GLU A 108 -7.05 -15.78 16.95
N VAL A 109 -6.72 -14.61 17.51
CA VAL A 109 -5.41 -13.97 17.36
C VAL A 109 -4.32 -14.75 18.09
N GLN A 110 -4.61 -15.29 19.28
CA GLN A 110 -3.66 -16.10 20.04
C GLN A 110 -3.23 -17.32 19.23
N ARG A 111 -4.18 -18.04 18.62
CA ARG A 111 -3.87 -19.18 17.74
C ARG A 111 -2.96 -18.81 16.57
N ILE A 112 -3.15 -17.63 15.97
CA ILE A 112 -2.29 -17.13 14.89
C ILE A 112 -0.86 -16.85 15.40
N ILE A 113 -0.73 -16.34 16.63
CA ILE A 113 0.56 -16.09 17.29
C ILE A 113 1.25 -17.40 17.65
N ASP A 114 0.52 -18.38 18.17
CA ASP A 114 1.07 -19.70 18.53
C ASP A 114 1.67 -20.39 17.31
N ASN A 115 0.94 -20.37 16.17
CA ASN A 115 1.45 -20.87 14.89
C ASN A 115 2.72 -20.13 14.46
N LEU A 116 2.79 -18.81 14.64
CA LEU A 116 3.99 -18.03 14.34
C LEU A 116 5.18 -18.49 15.19
N LEU A 117 5.00 -18.65 16.51
CA LEU A 117 6.07 -19.10 17.41
C LEU A 117 6.60 -20.47 17.00
N PHE A 118 5.71 -21.39 16.64
CA PHE A 118 6.08 -22.69 16.10
C PHE A 118 6.91 -22.58 14.80
N PHE A 119 6.46 -21.79 13.82
CA PHE A 119 7.20 -21.64 12.56
C PHE A 119 8.54 -20.92 12.75
N LEU A 120 8.64 -19.99 13.71
CA LEU A 120 9.93 -19.37 14.05
C LEU A 120 10.91 -20.38 14.63
N GLU A 121 10.44 -21.32 15.45
CA GLU A 121 11.26 -22.42 15.96
C GLU A 121 11.72 -23.34 14.82
N TYR A 122 10.82 -23.73 13.91
CA TYR A 122 11.20 -24.47 12.71
C TYR A 122 12.24 -23.71 11.87
N GLY A 123 12.08 -22.40 11.70
CA GLY A 123 13.03 -21.55 10.98
C GLY A 123 14.44 -21.55 11.57
N ARG A 124 14.58 -21.76 12.89
CA ARG A 124 15.90 -21.92 13.55
C ARG A 124 16.61 -23.23 13.19
N SER A 125 15.87 -24.23 12.72
CA SER A 125 16.44 -25.51 12.24
C SER A 125 17.00 -25.43 10.81
N LEU A 126 16.68 -24.37 10.07
CA LEU A 126 17.19 -24.11 8.72
C LEU A 126 18.59 -23.47 8.75
N SER A 127 19.23 -23.36 7.58
CA SER A 127 20.50 -22.63 7.43
C SER A 127 20.34 -21.15 7.86
N THR A 128 21.41 -20.52 8.39
CA THR A 128 21.31 -19.16 8.97
C THR A 128 20.72 -18.11 8.03
N SER A 129 21.01 -18.20 6.72
CA SER A 129 20.44 -17.29 5.72
C SER A 129 18.96 -17.59 5.43
N GLU A 130 18.62 -18.86 5.22
CA GLU A 130 17.25 -19.27 4.88
C GLU A 130 16.31 -19.10 6.08
N GLY A 131 16.77 -19.41 7.29
CA GLY A 131 16.03 -19.23 8.52
C GLY A 131 15.71 -17.76 8.80
N ARG A 132 16.65 -16.84 8.50
CA ARG A 132 16.40 -15.39 8.62
C ARG A 132 15.36 -14.91 7.61
N GLU A 133 15.51 -15.30 6.34
CA GLU A 133 14.55 -14.95 5.28
C GLU A 133 13.14 -15.48 5.60
N PHE A 134 13.05 -16.74 6.02
CA PHE A 134 11.80 -17.37 6.43
C PHE A 134 11.17 -16.67 7.63
N SER A 135 11.96 -16.34 8.66
CA SER A 135 11.49 -15.64 9.87
C SER A 135 10.96 -14.26 9.55
N GLU A 136 11.65 -13.48 8.70
CA GLU A 136 11.19 -12.17 8.29
C GLU A 136 9.87 -12.24 7.51
N TRP A 137 9.77 -13.22 6.61
CA TRP A 137 8.59 -13.46 5.79
C TRP A 137 7.38 -13.92 6.62
N ILE A 138 7.53 -14.95 7.46
CA ILE A 138 6.42 -15.51 8.23
C ILE A 138 5.86 -14.49 9.22
N VAL A 139 6.71 -13.69 9.87
CA VAL A 139 6.25 -12.58 10.72
C VAL A 139 5.43 -11.59 9.90
N GLY A 140 5.86 -11.24 8.69
CA GLY A 140 5.11 -10.35 7.78
C GLY A 140 3.72 -10.91 7.43
N VAL A 141 3.65 -12.19 7.12
CA VAL A 141 2.39 -12.91 6.83
C VAL A 141 1.47 -12.95 8.04
N THR A 142 1.98 -13.32 9.21
CA THR A 142 1.21 -13.40 10.46
C THR A 142 0.63 -12.04 10.84
N VAL A 143 1.40 -10.96 10.68
CA VAL A 143 0.90 -9.59 10.92
C VAL A 143 -0.29 -9.27 10.03
N CYS A 144 -0.28 -9.72 8.77
CA CYS A 144 -1.41 -9.54 7.86
C CYS A 144 -2.62 -10.40 8.26
N ALA A 145 -2.38 -11.63 8.72
CA ALA A 145 -3.44 -12.50 9.22
C ALA A 145 -4.13 -11.91 10.46
N ILE A 146 -3.37 -11.37 11.41
CA ILE A 146 -3.92 -10.65 12.56
C ILE A 146 -4.71 -9.42 12.11
N GLU A 147 -4.19 -8.63 11.15
CA GLU A 147 -4.88 -7.45 10.62
C GLU A 147 -6.23 -7.80 9.98
N GLU A 148 -6.29 -8.83 9.13
CA GLU A 148 -7.54 -9.27 8.50
C GLU A 148 -8.49 -9.99 9.47
N THR A 149 -7.97 -10.56 10.56
CA THR A 149 -8.79 -11.15 11.63
C THR A 149 -9.47 -10.06 12.47
N LEU A 150 -8.75 -8.99 12.80
CA LEU A 150 -9.26 -7.86 13.58
C LEU A 150 -10.10 -6.89 12.75
N ALA A 151 -9.79 -6.72 11.46
CA ALA A 151 -10.46 -5.79 10.56
C ALA A 151 -10.81 -6.46 9.23
N THR A 152 -11.74 -7.41 9.26
CA THR A 152 -12.03 -8.27 8.11
C THR A 152 -12.53 -7.49 6.87
N PRO A 153 -11.81 -7.57 5.74
CA PRO A 153 -12.10 -6.76 4.55
C PRO A 153 -13.17 -7.43 3.66
N GLU A 154 -14.36 -7.71 4.19
CA GLU A 154 -15.41 -8.46 3.49
C GLU A 154 -15.89 -7.78 2.20
N LYS A 155 -16.15 -6.47 2.25
CA LYS A 155 -16.54 -5.69 1.05
C LYS A 155 -15.48 -5.75 -0.05
N ASP A 156 -14.20 -5.71 0.34
CA ASP A 156 -13.08 -5.81 -0.59
C ASP A 156 -13.02 -7.21 -1.21
N ARG A 157 -13.23 -8.28 -0.42
CA ARG A 157 -13.28 -9.66 -0.93
C ARG A 157 -14.41 -9.84 -1.94
N LEU A 158 -15.61 -9.33 -1.64
CA LEU A 158 -16.74 -9.37 -2.57
C LEU A 158 -16.42 -8.68 -3.89
N LEU A 159 -15.79 -7.50 -3.82
CA LEU A 159 -15.42 -6.76 -5.01
C LEU A 159 -14.32 -7.46 -5.82
N ALA A 160 -13.35 -8.08 -5.13
CA ALA A 160 -12.29 -8.86 -5.76
C ALA A 160 -12.88 -10.05 -6.53
N THR A 161 -13.84 -10.76 -5.93
CA THR A 161 -14.54 -11.88 -6.54
C THR A 161 -15.32 -11.44 -7.78
N LEU A 162 -16.06 -10.33 -7.71
CA LEU A 162 -16.75 -9.76 -8.86
C LEU A 162 -15.78 -9.48 -10.01
N MET A 163 -14.67 -8.80 -9.74
CA MET A 163 -13.67 -8.49 -10.76
C MET A 163 -13.01 -9.74 -11.33
N PHE A 164 -12.70 -10.72 -10.48
CA PHE A 164 -12.10 -11.97 -10.89
C PHE A 164 -13.03 -12.75 -11.83
N GLN A 165 -14.28 -12.96 -11.44
CA GLN A 165 -15.27 -13.69 -12.25
C GLN A 165 -15.55 -12.98 -13.58
N THR A 166 -15.70 -11.64 -13.55
CA THR A 166 -15.99 -10.84 -14.74
C THR A 166 -14.82 -10.89 -15.73
N LEU A 167 -13.59 -10.68 -15.27
CA LEU A 167 -12.42 -10.68 -16.15
C LEU A 167 -12.08 -12.10 -16.62
N ARG A 168 -12.10 -13.10 -15.74
CA ARG A 168 -11.72 -14.49 -16.08
C ARG A 168 -12.54 -15.04 -17.24
N ARG A 169 -13.85 -14.74 -17.27
CA ARG A 169 -14.81 -15.23 -18.29
C ARG A 169 -14.44 -14.78 -19.70
N ASP A 170 -14.07 -13.52 -19.86
CA ASP A 170 -13.88 -12.87 -21.18
C ASP A 170 -12.40 -12.52 -21.45
N LEU A 171 -11.45 -13.10 -20.69
CA LEU A 171 -10.01 -12.85 -20.80
C LEU A 171 -9.32 -13.76 -21.81
N THR A 172 -8.71 -13.13 -22.82
CA THR A 172 -7.87 -13.75 -23.84
C THR A 172 -6.40 -13.34 -23.69
N ILE A 173 -5.47 -14.29 -23.82
CA ILE A 173 -4.03 -14.02 -23.82
C ILE A 173 -3.52 -14.14 -25.25
N ALA A 174 -3.13 -13.02 -25.85
CA ALA A 174 -2.59 -13.01 -27.20
C ALA A 174 -1.08 -13.28 -27.17
N GLY A 175 -0.64 -14.38 -27.81
CA GLY A 175 0.77 -14.64 -28.09
C GLY A 175 1.53 -15.47 -27.04
N ALA A 176 0.84 -16.20 -26.16
CA ALA A 176 1.43 -17.26 -25.34
C ALA A 176 0.36 -18.28 -24.90
N ASN A 177 0.72 -19.56 -24.86
CA ASN A 177 -0.06 -20.57 -24.13
C ASN A 177 0.37 -20.55 -22.67
N VAL A 178 -0.55 -20.19 -21.80
CA VAL A 178 -0.40 -20.19 -20.34
C VAL A 178 -1.50 -21.10 -19.80
N THR A 179 -1.17 -21.94 -18.83
CA THR A 179 -2.19 -22.79 -18.18
C THR A 179 -3.21 -21.92 -17.44
N ASP A 180 -4.44 -22.41 -17.32
CA ASP A 180 -5.51 -21.67 -16.65
C ASP A 180 -5.17 -21.38 -15.18
N ASP A 181 -4.46 -22.29 -14.49
CA ASP A 181 -4.01 -22.07 -13.12
C ASP A 181 -3.07 -20.86 -12.99
N VAL A 182 -2.08 -20.75 -13.88
CA VAL A 182 -1.15 -19.62 -13.88
C VAL A 182 -1.89 -18.33 -14.24
N LYS A 183 -2.82 -18.39 -15.20
CA LYS A 183 -3.67 -17.24 -15.56
C LYS A 183 -4.48 -16.75 -14.36
N ASP A 184 -5.08 -17.67 -13.60
CA ASP A 184 -5.90 -17.36 -12.44
C ASP A 184 -5.08 -16.76 -11.30
N VAL A 185 -3.90 -17.32 -11.00
CA VAL A 185 -3.01 -16.77 -9.97
C VAL A 185 -2.52 -15.37 -10.36
N LEU A 186 -2.13 -15.15 -11.62
CA LEU A 186 -1.70 -13.83 -12.10
C LEU A 186 -2.83 -12.81 -12.08
N LEU A 187 -4.05 -13.22 -12.46
CA LEU A 187 -5.24 -12.37 -12.39
C LEU A 187 -5.56 -12.03 -10.94
N PHE A 188 -5.54 -13.01 -10.04
CA PHE A 188 -5.72 -12.79 -8.59
C PHE A 188 -4.71 -11.77 -8.08
N ILE A 189 -3.41 -11.98 -8.31
CA ILE A 189 -2.35 -11.05 -7.89
C ILE A 189 -2.60 -9.64 -8.43
N ALA A 190 -2.95 -9.54 -9.71
CA ALA A 190 -3.16 -8.25 -10.35
C ALA A 190 -4.35 -7.50 -9.75
N ILE A 191 -5.47 -8.18 -9.49
CA ILE A 191 -6.67 -7.62 -8.84
C ILE A 191 -6.33 -7.13 -7.43
N GLN A 192 -5.64 -7.95 -6.64
CA GLN A 192 -5.26 -7.58 -5.27
C GLN A 192 -4.41 -6.31 -5.25
N LYS A 193 -3.43 -6.19 -6.16
CA LYS A 193 -2.57 -5.02 -6.29
C LYS A 193 -3.27 -3.80 -6.90
N SER A 194 -4.21 -3.99 -7.83
CA SER A 194 -4.87 -2.87 -8.52
C SER A 194 -6.05 -2.27 -7.76
N LEU A 195 -6.87 -3.10 -7.12
CA LEU A 195 -8.06 -2.65 -6.39
C LEU A 195 -7.71 -2.15 -4.99
N PHE A 196 -6.94 -2.94 -4.22
CA PHE A 196 -6.70 -2.71 -2.79
C PHE A 196 -5.28 -2.25 -2.50
N ARG A 197 -4.39 -2.29 -3.50
CA ARG A 197 -2.99 -1.87 -3.36
C ARG A 197 -2.27 -2.57 -2.20
N VAL A 198 -2.58 -3.86 -2.04
CA VAL A 198 -1.92 -4.70 -1.05
C VAL A 198 -0.41 -4.67 -1.26
N ASP A 199 0.34 -4.65 -0.15
CA ASP A 199 1.77 -4.82 -0.21
C ASP A 199 2.16 -6.29 -0.41
N ASN A 200 3.46 -6.57 -0.45
CA ASN A 200 3.92 -7.93 -0.69
C ASN A 200 3.49 -8.87 0.43
N ASP A 201 3.59 -8.52 1.71
CA ASP A 201 3.26 -9.46 2.79
C ASP A 201 1.77 -9.77 2.82
N GLN A 202 0.91 -8.78 2.59
CA GLN A 202 -0.54 -9.01 2.46
C GLN A 202 -0.86 -9.92 1.27
N LEU A 203 -0.15 -9.73 0.15
CA LEU A 203 -0.31 -10.59 -1.00
C LEU A 203 0.14 -12.03 -0.72
N HIS A 204 1.26 -12.22 -0.02
CA HIS A 204 1.70 -13.56 0.41
C HIS A 204 0.66 -14.19 1.32
N HIS A 205 0.15 -13.48 2.33
CA HIS A 205 -0.91 -13.96 3.21
C HIS A 205 -2.16 -14.41 2.43
N ARG A 206 -2.67 -13.56 1.51
CA ARG A 206 -3.85 -13.89 0.70
C ARG A 206 -3.61 -15.06 -0.27
N LEU A 207 -2.41 -15.17 -0.84
CA LEU A 207 -2.03 -16.29 -1.70
C LEU A 207 -1.88 -17.59 -0.91
N LEU A 208 -1.30 -17.55 0.29
CA LEU A 208 -1.21 -18.71 1.18
C LEU A 208 -2.59 -19.23 1.53
N ARG A 209 -3.54 -18.34 1.86
CA ARG A 209 -4.92 -18.74 2.11
C ARG A 209 -5.60 -19.37 0.89
N LEU A 210 -5.21 -18.99 -0.32
CA LEU A 210 -5.72 -19.59 -1.56
C LEU A 210 -5.08 -20.95 -1.86
N MET A 211 -3.76 -21.06 -1.70
CA MET A 211 -2.96 -22.22 -2.12
C MET A 211 -2.83 -23.29 -1.04
N PHE A 212 -2.90 -22.89 0.23
CA PHE A 212 -2.67 -23.76 1.37
C PHE A 212 -3.54 -23.34 2.57
N PRO A 213 -4.89 -23.43 2.48
CA PRO A 213 -5.81 -22.90 3.50
C PRO A 213 -5.62 -23.44 4.93
N GLU A 214 -5.00 -24.61 5.05
CA GLU A 214 -4.77 -25.31 6.33
C GLU A 214 -3.73 -24.63 7.23
N TRP A 215 -2.95 -23.68 6.69
CA TRP A 215 -1.84 -23.03 7.42
C TRP A 215 -2.28 -22.22 8.66
N GLU A 216 -3.52 -21.72 8.70
CA GLU A 216 -4.06 -20.99 9.86
C GLU A 216 -4.62 -21.93 10.95
N ASN A 217 -4.92 -23.19 10.59
CA ASN A 217 -5.57 -24.18 11.45
C ASN A 217 -4.67 -25.41 11.70
N SER A 218 -3.36 -25.32 11.46
CA SER A 218 -2.46 -26.44 11.68
C SER A 218 -2.41 -26.79 13.17
N ASN A 219 -3.12 -27.85 13.56
CA ASN A 219 -2.97 -28.44 14.89
C ASN A 219 -1.54 -28.99 15.03
N THR A 220 -1.01 -28.88 16.25
CA THR A 220 0.38 -29.13 16.64
C THR A 220 0.93 -30.52 16.26
N GLU A 221 0.08 -31.49 15.93
CA GLU A 221 0.46 -32.88 15.62
C GLU A 221 0.99 -33.11 14.18
N ASN A 222 0.71 -32.24 13.20
CA ASN A 222 1.15 -32.38 11.80
C ASN A 222 2.21 -31.33 11.35
N SER A 223 2.82 -30.65 12.32
CA SER A 223 3.39 -29.31 12.10
C SER A 223 4.69 -29.25 11.29
N SER A 224 5.50 -30.31 11.28
CA SER A 224 6.77 -30.33 10.54
C SER A 224 6.60 -30.46 9.02
N SER A 225 5.60 -31.23 8.55
CA SER A 225 5.28 -31.35 7.12
C SER A 225 4.61 -30.09 6.57
N VAL A 226 3.78 -29.45 7.41
CA VAL A 226 3.16 -28.13 7.16
C VAL A 226 4.26 -27.07 7.01
N ALA A 227 5.26 -27.04 7.89
CA ALA A 227 6.35 -26.07 7.82
C ALA A 227 7.21 -26.21 6.56
N GLY A 228 7.54 -27.44 6.15
CA GLY A 228 8.24 -27.70 4.89
C GLY A 228 7.44 -27.25 3.67
N SER A 229 6.13 -27.55 3.65
CA SER A 229 5.23 -27.12 2.57
C SER A 229 5.06 -25.60 2.50
N LEU A 230 5.07 -24.93 3.65
CA LEU A 230 4.99 -23.48 3.75
C LEU A 230 6.23 -22.80 3.14
N PHE A 231 7.42 -23.33 3.42
CA PHE A 231 8.67 -22.84 2.83
C PHE A 231 8.71 -23.03 1.30
N VAL A 232 8.22 -24.16 0.79
CA VAL A 232 8.08 -24.39 -0.66
C VAL A 232 7.07 -23.41 -1.26
N THR A 233 5.95 -23.16 -0.57
CA THR A 233 4.93 -22.22 -1.03
C THR A 233 5.46 -20.78 -1.09
N HIS A 234 6.31 -20.37 -0.13
CA HIS A 234 7.00 -19.08 -0.18
C HIS A 234 7.81 -18.90 -1.48
N LYS A 235 8.56 -19.92 -1.88
CA LYS A 235 9.33 -19.91 -3.15
C LYS A 235 8.41 -19.82 -4.37
N ASN A 236 7.33 -20.61 -4.39
CA ASN A 236 6.36 -20.59 -5.48
C ASN A 236 5.68 -19.22 -5.65
N VAL A 237 5.27 -18.58 -4.54
CA VAL A 237 4.68 -17.23 -4.58
C VAL A 237 5.68 -16.23 -5.16
N SER A 238 6.95 -16.30 -4.75
CA SER A 238 8.01 -15.44 -5.27
C SER A 238 8.22 -15.60 -6.78
N ASP A 239 7.99 -16.78 -7.34
CA ASP A 239 8.07 -17.01 -8.78
C ASP A 239 6.92 -16.36 -9.55
N TYR A 240 5.69 -16.43 -9.03
CA TYR A 240 4.55 -15.71 -9.61
C TYR A 240 4.75 -14.19 -9.60
N LEU A 241 5.34 -13.64 -8.54
CA LEU A 241 5.64 -12.20 -8.45
C LEU A 241 6.70 -11.74 -9.46
N ARG A 242 7.56 -12.64 -9.93
CA ARG A 242 8.58 -12.40 -10.95
C ARG A 242 8.13 -12.76 -12.37
N HIS A 243 6.88 -13.23 -12.52
CA HIS A 243 6.41 -13.74 -13.79
C HIS A 243 6.35 -12.64 -14.88
N PRO A 244 6.88 -12.87 -16.10
CA PRO A 244 6.95 -11.86 -17.16
C PRO A 244 5.61 -11.27 -17.62
N LEU A 245 4.51 -12.01 -17.44
CA LEU A 245 3.17 -11.55 -17.82
C LEU A 245 2.48 -10.72 -16.74
N LEU A 246 2.94 -10.77 -15.48
CA LEU A 246 2.29 -10.05 -14.39
C LEU A 246 2.12 -8.54 -14.67
N PRO A 247 3.10 -7.82 -15.26
CA PRO A 247 2.91 -6.42 -15.63
C PRO A 247 1.75 -6.17 -16.61
N SER A 248 1.49 -7.10 -17.54
CA SER A 248 0.38 -6.98 -18.48
C SER A 248 -0.98 -7.17 -17.79
N PHE A 249 -1.07 -8.13 -16.87
CA PHE A 249 -2.27 -8.32 -16.04
C PHE A 249 -2.51 -7.12 -15.11
N LEU A 250 -1.46 -6.58 -14.49
CA LEU A 250 -1.54 -5.37 -13.67
C LEU A 250 -2.03 -4.17 -14.49
N LYS A 251 -1.55 -4.02 -15.74
CA LYS A 251 -2.00 -2.96 -16.63
C LYS A 251 -3.49 -3.09 -16.95
N LEU A 252 -3.96 -4.31 -17.24
CA LEU A 252 -5.39 -4.57 -17.48
C LEU A 252 -6.22 -4.24 -16.24
N CYS A 253 -5.84 -4.78 -15.08
CA CYS A 253 -6.62 -4.60 -13.85
C CYS A 253 -6.61 -3.15 -13.37
N ASN A 254 -5.48 -2.43 -13.50
CA ASN A 254 -5.42 -0.99 -13.20
C ASN A 254 -6.27 -0.14 -14.14
N HIS A 255 -6.48 -0.58 -15.39
CA HIS A 255 -7.33 0.16 -16.33
C HIS A 255 -8.81 0.10 -15.92
N TYR A 256 -9.26 -1.05 -15.42
CA TYR A 256 -10.67 -1.29 -15.05
C TYR A 256 -10.96 -1.11 -13.55
N ASN A 257 -9.95 -0.88 -12.71
CA ASN A 257 -10.11 -0.81 -11.25
C ASN A 257 -11.22 0.18 -10.82
N THR A 258 -11.33 1.32 -11.49
CA THR A 258 -12.28 2.39 -11.17
C THR A 258 -13.70 1.98 -11.51
N VAL A 259 -13.89 1.18 -12.57
CA VAL A 259 -15.21 0.64 -12.93
C VAL A 259 -15.72 -0.25 -11.81
N PHE A 260 -14.90 -1.19 -11.36
CA PHE A 260 -15.26 -2.09 -10.25
C PHE A 260 -15.43 -1.32 -8.94
N GLN A 261 -14.54 -0.37 -8.62
CA GLN A 261 -14.70 0.46 -7.43
C GLN A 261 -16.00 1.28 -7.44
N THR A 262 -16.38 1.86 -8.58
CA THR A 262 -17.65 2.59 -8.73
C THR A 262 -18.85 1.66 -8.59
N LEU A 263 -18.78 0.45 -9.16
CA LEU A 263 -19.84 -0.56 -9.01
C LEU A 263 -19.96 -1.05 -7.56
N GLY A 264 -18.83 -1.26 -6.87
CA GLY A 264 -18.82 -1.59 -5.44
C GLY A 264 -19.43 -0.49 -4.59
N ASP A 265 -19.06 0.78 -4.83
CA ASP A 265 -19.67 1.92 -4.13
C ASP A 265 -21.19 1.99 -4.38
N LEU A 266 -21.64 1.74 -5.61
CA LEU A 266 -23.07 1.70 -5.95
C LEU A 266 -23.81 0.63 -5.14
N VAL A 267 -23.31 -0.62 -5.16
CA VAL A 267 -23.91 -1.76 -4.46
C VAL A 267 -23.90 -1.56 -2.94
N PHE A 268 -22.78 -1.10 -2.39
CA PHE A 268 -22.60 -0.96 -0.94
C PHE A 268 -23.29 0.27 -0.35
N SER A 269 -23.77 1.19 -1.20
CA SER A 269 -24.66 2.28 -0.83
C SER A 269 -26.14 1.90 -0.94
N SER A 270 -26.46 0.63 -1.24
CA SER A 270 -27.82 0.12 -1.41
C SER A 270 -28.65 0.87 -2.46
N LYS A 271 -27.99 1.45 -3.47
CA LYS A 271 -28.67 2.04 -4.61
C LYS A 271 -29.09 0.93 -5.58
N GLY A 272 -30.26 1.10 -6.19
CA GLY A 272 -30.78 0.17 -7.20
C GLY A 272 -30.04 0.29 -8.54
N PHE A 273 -30.54 -0.43 -9.55
CA PHE A 273 -30.06 -0.35 -10.93
C PHE A 273 -31.08 0.31 -11.87
N ASP A 274 -32.09 1.00 -11.31
CA ASP A 274 -33.23 1.54 -12.06
C ASP A 274 -32.83 2.73 -12.95
N ASP A 275 -31.99 3.65 -12.43
CA ASP A 275 -31.39 4.78 -13.17
C ASP A 275 -29.86 4.70 -13.10
N LEU A 276 -29.30 3.65 -13.70
CA LEU A 276 -27.88 3.29 -13.61
C LEU A 276 -26.95 4.46 -13.99
N GLU A 277 -27.28 5.24 -15.03
CA GLU A 277 -26.41 6.33 -15.49
C GLU A 277 -26.28 7.43 -14.44
N LYS A 278 -27.40 7.84 -13.84
CA LYS A 278 -27.45 8.86 -12.79
C LYS A 278 -26.82 8.39 -11.49
N ASP A 279 -27.11 7.16 -11.09
CA ASP A 279 -26.56 6.60 -9.85
C ASP A 279 -25.05 6.40 -9.93
N VAL A 280 -24.53 5.96 -11.09
CA VAL A 280 -23.09 5.89 -11.38
C VAL A 280 -22.47 7.28 -11.37
N GLU A 281 -23.13 8.29 -11.95
CA GLU A 281 -22.63 9.66 -11.94
C GLU A 281 -22.45 10.18 -10.51
N GLU A 282 -23.46 10.05 -9.66
CA GLU A 282 -23.40 10.56 -8.28
C GLU A 282 -22.25 9.92 -7.48
N VAL A 283 -22.14 8.59 -7.56
CA VAL A 283 -21.09 7.82 -6.88
C VAL A 283 -19.70 8.15 -7.43
N TYR A 284 -19.58 8.27 -8.76
CA TYR A 284 -18.33 8.67 -9.41
C TYR A 284 -17.89 10.08 -8.99
N GLN A 285 -18.81 11.04 -8.91
CA GLN A 285 -18.49 12.41 -8.47
C GLN A 285 -18.02 12.45 -7.01
N GLU A 286 -18.64 11.66 -6.13
CA GLU A 286 -18.20 11.56 -4.74
C GLU A 286 -16.78 10.99 -4.64
N ARG A 287 -16.50 9.91 -5.39
CA ARG A 287 -15.18 9.29 -5.49
C ARG A 287 -14.14 10.25 -6.06
N TYR A 288 -14.48 10.96 -7.14
CA TYR A 288 -13.64 11.97 -7.75
C TYR A 288 -13.25 13.07 -6.75
N ARG A 289 -14.21 13.60 -5.98
CA ARG A 289 -13.95 14.60 -4.93
C ARG A 289 -13.05 14.06 -3.83
N LYS A 290 -13.30 12.85 -3.34
CA LYS A 290 -12.46 12.18 -2.32
C LYS A 290 -11.03 12.01 -2.83
N GLN A 291 -10.85 11.53 -4.06
CA GLN A 291 -9.54 11.30 -4.66
C GLN A 291 -8.78 12.59 -4.97
N ARG A 292 -9.47 13.63 -5.43
CA ARG A 292 -8.87 14.97 -5.61
C ARG A 292 -8.33 15.51 -4.29
N GLY A 293 -9.13 15.47 -3.23
CA GLY A 293 -8.69 15.92 -1.90
C GLY A 293 -7.50 15.11 -1.38
N ARG A 294 -7.55 13.79 -1.55
CA ARG A 294 -6.47 12.84 -1.23
C ARG A 294 -5.19 13.15 -2.01
N LEU A 295 -5.28 13.39 -3.32
CA LEU A 295 -4.16 13.71 -4.21
C LEU A 295 -3.49 15.04 -3.83
N PHE A 296 -4.31 16.06 -3.56
CA PHE A 296 -3.81 17.38 -3.17
C PHE A 296 -3.09 17.33 -1.82
N ARG A 297 -3.65 16.63 -0.83
CA ARG A 297 -3.00 16.48 0.49
C ARG A 297 -1.66 15.76 0.38
N MET A 298 -1.57 14.65 -0.37
CA MET A 298 -0.27 13.99 -0.62
C MET A 298 0.75 14.94 -1.19
N ALA A 299 0.37 15.66 -2.25
CA ALA A 299 1.26 16.55 -2.95
C ALA A 299 1.77 17.63 -2.01
N PHE A 300 0.88 18.26 -1.27
CA PHE A 300 1.20 19.30 -0.29
C PHE A 300 2.13 18.78 0.82
N LEU A 301 1.77 17.66 1.48
CA LEU A 301 2.57 17.04 2.53
C LEU A 301 3.96 16.62 2.03
N SER A 302 4.02 16.09 0.80
CA SER A 302 5.29 15.68 0.22
C SER A 302 6.18 16.89 -0.10
N ILE A 303 5.60 18.00 -0.60
CA ILE A 303 6.35 19.25 -0.83
C ILE A 303 6.93 19.77 0.48
N ILE A 304 6.12 19.83 1.55
CA ILE A 304 6.58 20.26 2.88
C ILE A 304 7.66 19.33 3.41
N SER A 305 7.44 18.02 3.33
CA SER A 305 8.39 17.01 3.81
C SER A 305 9.74 17.15 3.10
N PHE A 306 9.76 17.26 1.77
CA PHE A 306 11.00 17.43 1.02
C PHE A 306 11.69 18.77 1.30
N PHE A 307 10.92 19.85 1.45
CA PHE A 307 11.47 21.15 1.81
C PHE A 307 12.15 21.10 3.19
N LEU A 308 11.47 20.55 4.20
CA LEU A 308 12.01 20.44 5.55
C LEU A 308 13.23 19.50 5.61
N SER A 309 13.16 18.35 4.93
CA SER A 309 14.30 17.42 4.83
C SER A 309 15.50 18.05 4.12
N LYS A 310 15.27 18.88 3.10
CA LYS A 310 16.36 19.57 2.39
C LYS A 310 17.00 20.66 3.25
N ILE A 311 16.22 21.41 4.04
CA ILE A 311 16.76 22.34 5.05
C ILE A 311 17.65 21.58 6.04
N LEU A 312 17.17 20.46 6.58
CA LEU A 312 17.93 19.66 7.53
C LEU A 312 19.27 19.20 6.94
N VAL A 313 19.26 18.65 5.71
CA VAL A 313 20.49 18.20 5.03
C VAL A 313 21.41 19.38 4.72
N ALA A 314 20.86 20.52 4.30
CA ALA A 314 21.66 21.71 4.05
C ALA A 314 22.40 22.15 5.32
N VAL A 315 21.70 22.24 6.46
CA VAL A 315 22.31 22.63 7.75
C VAL A 315 23.29 21.58 8.27
N ALA A 316 22.95 20.29 8.18
CA ALA A 316 23.73 19.21 8.78
C ALA A 316 24.95 18.79 7.95
N ILE A 317 24.89 18.94 6.62
CA ILE A 317 25.90 18.40 5.71
C ILE A 317 26.45 19.48 4.78
N GLU A 318 25.60 20.18 4.02
CA GLU A 318 26.06 21.08 2.95
C GLU A 318 26.78 22.31 3.49
N VAL A 319 26.22 22.97 4.51
CA VAL A 319 26.79 24.17 5.14
C VAL A 319 28.17 23.86 5.76
N PRO A 320 28.33 22.79 6.57
CA PRO A 320 29.66 22.39 7.04
C PRO A 320 30.65 22.10 5.91
N ILE A 321 30.24 21.41 4.84
CA ILE A 321 31.13 21.12 3.71
C ILE A 321 31.57 22.41 3.02
N ASP A 322 30.65 23.34 2.77
CA ASP A 322 30.97 24.59 2.08
C ASP A 322 31.86 25.51 2.91
N LEU A 323 31.67 25.51 4.25
CA LEU A 323 32.47 26.30 5.18
C LEU A 323 33.87 25.73 5.41
N TYR A 324 34.00 24.42 5.66
CA TYR A 324 35.25 23.81 6.12
C TYR A 324 36.08 23.15 5.01
N ILE A 325 35.44 22.71 3.92
CA ILE A 325 36.12 21.97 2.84
C ILE A 325 36.23 22.84 1.58
N ALA A 326 35.13 23.43 1.13
CA ALA A 326 35.11 24.19 -0.11
C ALA A 326 35.59 25.64 0.03
N ASN A 327 35.65 26.17 1.26
CA ASN A 327 36.05 27.56 1.59
C ASN A 327 35.28 28.66 0.82
N HIS A 328 34.10 28.34 0.29
CA HIS A 328 33.28 29.22 -0.54
C HIS A 328 31.82 29.08 -0.13
N PHE A 329 31.45 29.71 1.00
CA PHE A 329 30.06 29.78 1.42
C PHE A 329 29.33 30.94 0.73
N SER A 330 28.20 30.62 0.11
CA SER A 330 27.29 31.60 -0.48
C SER A 330 25.87 31.27 -0.06
N LEU A 331 25.29 32.16 0.74
CA LEU A 331 23.90 32.05 1.18
C LEU A 331 22.94 31.92 0.00
N PHE A 332 23.23 32.61 -1.11
CA PHE A 332 22.42 32.51 -2.33
C PHE A 332 22.43 31.10 -2.92
N HIS A 333 23.60 30.44 -3.01
CA HIS A 333 23.69 29.07 -3.53
C HIS A 333 22.97 28.08 -2.60
N THR A 334 23.12 28.21 -1.28
CA THR A 334 22.41 27.37 -0.32
C THR A 334 20.89 27.54 -0.41
N LEU A 335 20.40 28.79 -0.49
CA LEU A 335 18.96 29.06 -0.65
C LEU A 335 18.42 28.49 -1.96
N LEU A 336 19.14 28.68 -3.07
CA LEU A 336 18.75 28.12 -4.37
C LEU A 336 18.73 26.58 -4.33
N ASN A 337 19.72 25.97 -3.67
CA ASN A 337 19.81 24.52 -3.49
C ASN A 337 18.61 23.95 -2.72
N ILE A 338 18.17 24.68 -1.69
CA ILE A 338 17.03 24.28 -0.86
C ILE A 338 15.70 24.46 -1.61
N ALA A 339 15.55 25.57 -2.35
CA ALA A 339 14.28 25.93 -2.97
C ALA A 339 13.99 25.17 -4.27
N LEU A 340 15.03 24.85 -5.05
CA LEU A 340 14.86 24.33 -6.41
C LEU A 340 14.21 22.92 -6.48
N PRO A 341 14.53 21.93 -5.62
CA PRO A 341 13.85 20.63 -5.65
C PRO A 341 12.36 20.71 -5.26
N PRO A 342 11.94 21.39 -4.17
CA PRO A 342 10.52 21.61 -3.87
C PRO A 342 9.78 22.40 -4.94
N PHE A 343 10.45 23.36 -5.59
CA PHE A 343 9.88 24.08 -6.73
C PHE A 343 9.62 23.13 -7.91
N LEU A 344 10.56 22.24 -8.24
CA LEU A 344 10.34 21.19 -9.24
C LEU A 344 9.15 20.30 -8.86
N MET A 345 9.03 19.94 -7.58
CA MET A 345 7.89 19.17 -7.10
C MET A 345 6.57 19.89 -7.33
N LEU A 346 6.51 21.19 -7.01
CA LEU A 346 5.34 22.03 -7.24
C LEU A 346 4.98 22.07 -8.73
N LEU A 347 5.96 22.18 -9.64
CA LEU A 347 5.73 22.12 -11.08
C LEU A 347 5.15 20.77 -11.52
N ILE A 348 5.73 19.67 -11.03
CA ILE A 348 5.22 18.32 -11.33
C ILE A 348 3.78 18.19 -10.87
N VAL A 349 3.49 18.56 -9.61
CA VAL A 349 2.14 18.49 -9.03
C VAL A 349 1.15 19.39 -9.79
N ALA A 350 1.53 20.62 -10.12
CA ALA A 350 0.69 21.56 -10.86
C ALA A 350 0.38 21.07 -12.29
N SER A 351 1.25 20.26 -12.88
CA SER A 351 1.02 19.62 -14.17
C SER A 351 0.03 18.45 -14.13
N ILE A 352 -0.28 17.92 -12.94
CA ILE A 352 -1.19 16.80 -12.76
C ILE A 352 -2.62 17.24 -13.07
N ARG A 353 -3.22 16.63 -14.10
CA ARG A 353 -4.61 16.83 -14.46
C ARG A 353 -5.41 15.59 -14.10
N LEU A 354 -6.51 15.79 -13.38
CA LEU A 354 -7.51 14.75 -13.16
C LEU A 354 -8.25 14.42 -14.48
N PRO A 355 -8.88 13.23 -14.59
CA PRO A 355 -9.58 12.82 -15.79
C PRO A 355 -10.66 13.82 -16.23
N SER A 356 -10.92 13.89 -17.54
CA SER A 356 -11.91 14.81 -18.08
C SER A 356 -13.34 14.29 -17.83
N ARG A 357 -14.36 15.12 -18.11
CA ARG A 357 -15.77 14.67 -18.09
C ARG A 357 -16.03 13.50 -19.05
N LYS A 358 -15.23 13.32 -20.11
CA LYS A 358 -15.35 12.18 -21.02
C LYS A 358 -15.11 10.85 -20.31
N ASN A 359 -14.28 10.86 -19.27
CA ASN A 359 -14.02 9.67 -18.46
C ASN A 359 -15.28 9.11 -17.80
N LEU A 360 -16.20 9.98 -17.34
CA LEU A 360 -17.46 9.55 -16.74
C LEU A 360 -18.27 8.70 -17.73
N HIS A 361 -18.38 9.12 -18.99
CA HIS A 361 -19.10 8.36 -20.02
C HIS A 361 -18.44 7.01 -20.33
N LEU A 362 -17.11 6.92 -20.25
CA LEU A 362 -16.38 5.66 -20.39
C LEU A 362 -16.67 4.73 -19.21
N VAL A 363 -16.68 5.27 -17.99
CA VAL A 363 -17.02 4.50 -16.77
C VAL A 363 -18.47 4.04 -16.83
N GLN A 364 -19.44 4.89 -17.19
CA GLN A 364 -20.85 4.52 -17.33
C GLN A 364 -21.03 3.37 -18.32
N ARG A 365 -20.39 3.45 -19.49
CA ARG A 365 -20.42 2.37 -20.49
C ARG A 365 -19.82 1.07 -19.95
N ALA A 366 -18.65 1.15 -19.30
CA ALA A 366 -18.00 -0.03 -18.74
C ALA A 366 -18.81 -0.65 -17.59
N VAL A 367 -19.40 0.16 -16.69
CA VAL A 367 -20.30 -0.36 -15.65
C VAL A 367 -21.50 -1.05 -16.28
N ARG A 368 -22.14 -0.44 -17.28
CA ARG A 368 -23.27 -1.02 -18.00
C ARG A 368 -22.93 -2.37 -18.64
N SER A 369 -21.74 -2.51 -19.24
CA SER A 369 -21.24 -3.77 -19.83
C SER A 369 -21.05 -4.90 -18.81
N ILE A 370 -20.78 -4.56 -17.55
CA ILE A 370 -20.59 -5.53 -16.46
C ILE A 370 -21.95 -5.87 -15.84
N VAL A 371 -22.83 -4.87 -15.68
CA VAL A 371 -24.14 -5.03 -15.03
C VAL A 371 -25.10 -5.84 -15.89
N PHE A 372 -25.14 -5.62 -17.21
CA PHE A 372 -26.09 -6.27 -18.11
C PHE A 372 -25.42 -7.23 -19.09
N GLU A 373 -26.05 -8.36 -19.35
CA GLU A 373 -25.42 -9.46 -20.10
C GLU A 373 -25.21 -9.20 -21.60
N GLY A 374 -25.94 -8.24 -22.18
CA GLY A 374 -26.00 -7.98 -23.62
C GLY A 374 -24.86 -7.12 -24.20
N GLU A 375 -24.06 -6.46 -23.38
CA GLU A 375 -22.99 -5.55 -23.83
C GLU A 375 -21.63 -6.05 -23.33
N ARG A 376 -21.07 -7.11 -23.93
CA ARG A 376 -19.80 -7.70 -23.44
C ARG A 376 -18.57 -6.99 -24.02
N GLU A 377 -17.61 -6.64 -23.16
CA GLU A 377 -16.26 -6.22 -23.57
C GLU A 377 -15.29 -7.42 -23.58
N ALA A 378 -14.49 -7.55 -24.64
CA ALA A 378 -13.41 -8.54 -24.69
C ALA A 378 -12.16 -8.00 -23.99
N TYR A 379 -11.62 -8.75 -23.03
CA TYR A 379 -10.38 -8.37 -22.33
C TYR A 379 -9.19 -9.10 -22.95
N THR A 380 -8.21 -8.36 -23.44
CA THR A 380 -7.01 -8.95 -24.04
C THR A 380 -5.74 -8.55 -23.29
N VAL A 381 -5.03 -9.56 -22.79
CA VAL A 381 -3.66 -9.42 -22.29
C VAL A 381 -2.70 -9.71 -23.43
N GLN A 382 -1.92 -8.70 -23.82
CA GLN A 382 -0.87 -8.87 -24.82
C GLN A 382 0.42 -9.35 -24.16
N THR A 383 1.03 -10.39 -24.72
CA THR A 383 2.35 -10.81 -24.28
C THR A 383 3.42 -9.84 -24.78
N PRO A 384 4.44 -9.53 -23.96
CA PRO A 384 5.55 -8.69 -24.41
C PRO A 384 6.26 -9.39 -25.57
N LYS A 385 6.28 -8.73 -26.75
CA LYS A 385 6.98 -9.26 -27.92
C LYS A 385 8.45 -9.48 -27.59
N LYS A 386 8.99 -10.67 -27.86
CA LYS A 386 10.43 -10.94 -27.78
C LYS A 386 11.14 -9.98 -28.73
N LYS A 387 11.94 -9.06 -28.18
CA LYS A 387 12.77 -8.15 -28.97
C LYS A 387 14.01 -8.91 -29.44
N SER A 388 14.43 -8.69 -30.68
CA SER A 388 15.74 -9.16 -31.14
C SER A 388 16.83 -8.61 -30.21
N TRP A 389 17.87 -9.41 -29.95
CA TRP A 389 19.00 -9.02 -29.11
C TRP A 389 19.61 -7.68 -29.54
N PHE A 390 19.71 -7.44 -30.86
CA PHE A 390 20.22 -6.18 -31.38
C PHE A 390 19.33 -4.97 -31.01
N ILE A 391 18.00 -5.13 -31.12
CA ILE A 391 17.04 -4.09 -30.73
C ILE A 391 17.11 -3.84 -29.22
N TRP A 392 17.23 -4.91 -28.42
CA TRP A 392 17.40 -4.78 -26.98
C TRP A 392 18.68 -4.00 -26.65
N PHE A 393 19.82 -4.37 -27.24
CA PHE A 393 21.10 -3.70 -27.03
C PHE A 393 21.05 -2.23 -27.43
N LEU A 394 20.55 -1.93 -28.63
CA LEU A 394 20.44 -0.56 -29.13
C LEU A 394 19.58 0.33 -28.21
N VAL A 395 18.44 -0.18 -27.73
CA VAL A 395 17.57 0.56 -26.80
C VAL A 395 18.27 0.82 -25.46
N HIS A 396 19.00 -0.15 -24.91
CA HIS A 396 19.73 0.04 -23.66
C HIS A 396 20.91 0.99 -23.82
N PHE A 397 21.60 0.94 -24.96
CA PHE A 397 22.67 1.88 -25.28
C PHE A 397 22.15 3.30 -25.40
N ILE A 398 21.06 3.53 -26.15
CA ILE A 398 20.41 4.84 -26.25
C ILE A 398 19.97 5.33 -24.87
N TYR A 399 19.38 4.45 -24.05
CA TYR A 399 18.99 4.79 -22.69
C TYR A 399 20.19 5.21 -21.82
N LEU A 400 21.32 4.49 -21.90
CA LEU A 400 22.55 4.85 -21.20
C LEU A 400 23.08 6.22 -21.64
N VAL A 401 23.07 6.50 -22.95
CA VAL A 401 23.48 7.81 -23.49
C VAL A 401 22.57 8.91 -22.93
N VAL A 402 21.25 8.73 -22.98
CA VAL A 402 20.29 9.68 -22.41
C VAL A 402 20.51 9.88 -20.92
N PHE A 403 20.81 8.80 -20.18
CA PHE A 403 21.10 8.85 -18.76
C PHE A 403 22.32 9.73 -18.47
N VAL A 404 23.44 9.50 -19.16
CA VAL A 404 24.67 10.29 -19.00
C VAL A 404 24.45 11.75 -19.41
N VAL A 405 23.78 11.99 -20.54
CA VAL A 405 23.47 13.33 -21.04
C VAL A 405 22.61 14.11 -20.04
N THR A 406 21.57 13.48 -19.47
CA THR A 406 20.68 14.10 -18.48
C THR A 406 21.47 14.56 -17.25
N ILE A 407 22.30 13.68 -16.68
CA ILE A 407 23.11 14.01 -15.50
C ILE A 407 24.13 15.10 -15.84
N ARG A 408 24.78 15.03 -17.01
CA ARG A 408 25.76 16.04 -17.45
C ARG A 408 25.13 17.41 -17.62
N ILE A 409 23.94 17.51 -18.23
CA ILE A 409 23.23 18.79 -18.42
C ILE A 409 22.93 19.44 -17.07
N ILE A 410 22.36 18.67 -16.13
CA ILE A 410 22.01 19.19 -14.80
C ILE A 410 23.27 19.58 -14.02
N ALA A 411 24.30 18.73 -14.03
CA ALA A 411 25.57 19.02 -13.37
C ALA A 411 26.25 20.26 -13.95
N ALA A 412 26.34 20.39 -15.28
CA ALA A 412 26.93 21.56 -15.94
C ALA A 412 26.16 22.85 -15.62
N PHE A 413 24.82 22.79 -15.60
CA PHE A 413 23.99 23.91 -15.18
C PHE A 413 24.30 24.35 -13.75
N LEU A 414 24.36 23.42 -12.80
CA LEU A 414 24.65 23.74 -11.40
C LEU A 414 26.09 24.24 -11.19
N LEU A 415 27.07 23.65 -11.87
CA LEU A 415 28.46 24.11 -11.82
C LEU A 415 28.59 25.54 -12.38
N SER A 416 27.84 25.86 -13.45
CA SER A 416 27.80 27.24 -13.99
C SER A 416 27.20 28.26 -13.03
N LEU A 417 26.40 27.80 -12.06
CA LEU A 417 25.85 28.62 -10.98
C LEU A 417 26.77 28.70 -9.76
N GLY A 418 27.99 28.15 -9.81
CA GLY A 418 28.97 28.22 -8.72
C GLY A 418 28.81 27.14 -7.63
N PHE A 419 28.04 26.08 -7.89
CA PHE A 419 27.86 24.99 -6.91
C PHE A 419 29.14 24.15 -6.79
N SER A 420 29.49 23.75 -5.57
CA SER A 420 30.54 22.76 -5.31
C SER A 420 30.13 21.38 -5.85
N ILE A 421 31.10 20.53 -6.17
CA ILE A 421 30.82 19.17 -6.67
C ILE A 421 29.99 18.37 -5.64
N ALA A 422 30.27 18.55 -4.35
CA ALA A 422 29.49 17.94 -3.27
C ALA A 422 28.02 18.37 -3.32
N ASN A 423 27.76 19.68 -3.44
CA ASN A 423 26.39 20.19 -3.55
C ASN A 423 25.67 19.73 -4.82
N VAL A 424 26.38 19.60 -5.95
CA VAL A 424 25.84 19.03 -7.19
C VAL A 424 25.37 17.58 -6.97
N VAL A 425 26.19 16.76 -6.31
CA VAL A 425 25.84 15.37 -5.99
C VAL A 425 24.60 15.31 -5.08
N VAL A 426 24.61 16.06 -3.98
CA VAL A 426 23.47 16.07 -3.04
C VAL A 426 22.19 16.58 -3.72
N PHE A 427 22.30 17.61 -4.57
CA PHE A 427 21.20 18.13 -5.35
C PHE A 427 20.64 17.08 -6.33
N LEU A 428 21.50 16.37 -7.06
CA LEU A 428 21.07 15.32 -8.00
C LEU A 428 20.33 14.19 -7.28
N LEU A 429 20.79 13.78 -6.09
CA LEU A 429 20.11 12.77 -5.27
C LEU A 429 18.72 13.26 -4.83
N PHE A 430 18.62 14.49 -4.31
CA PHE A 430 17.33 15.07 -3.89
C PHE A 430 16.37 15.29 -5.05
N THR A 431 16.85 15.84 -6.17
CA THR A 431 16.05 16.03 -7.38
C THR A 431 15.56 14.69 -7.93
N SER A 432 16.38 13.64 -7.89
CA SER A 432 15.98 12.29 -8.26
C SER A 432 14.87 11.75 -7.35
N LEU A 433 15.00 11.94 -6.03
CA LEU A 433 14.01 11.52 -5.04
C LEU A 433 12.66 12.24 -5.23
N VAL A 434 12.71 13.57 -5.38
CA VAL A 434 11.54 14.41 -5.66
C VAL A 434 10.86 13.99 -6.96
N THR A 435 11.64 13.77 -8.02
CA THR A 435 11.11 13.36 -9.33
C THR A 435 10.43 11.99 -9.24
N ALA A 436 11.03 11.02 -8.54
CA ALA A 436 10.43 9.71 -8.35
C ALA A 436 9.10 9.76 -7.57
N VAL A 437 9.01 10.59 -6.52
CA VAL A 437 7.76 10.80 -5.79
C VAL A 437 6.74 11.58 -6.63
N GLY A 438 7.15 12.63 -7.34
CA GLY A 438 6.30 13.39 -8.24
C GLY A 438 5.66 12.51 -9.31
N VAL A 439 6.44 11.64 -9.96
CA VAL A 439 5.94 10.65 -10.93
C VAL A 439 5.03 9.61 -10.28
N LYS A 440 5.30 9.21 -9.02
CA LYS A 440 4.39 8.33 -8.26
C LYS A 440 3.03 9.00 -8.03
N ILE A 441 3.01 10.28 -7.66
CA ILE A 441 1.77 11.05 -7.46
C ILE A 441 1.04 11.26 -8.80
N TYR A 442 1.78 11.55 -9.88
CA TYR A 442 1.24 11.66 -11.23
C TYR A 442 0.56 10.35 -11.68
N ASN A 443 1.23 9.20 -11.52
CA ASN A 443 0.65 7.90 -11.85
C ASN A 443 -0.61 7.63 -11.01
N ARG A 444 -0.60 7.97 -9.72
CA ARG A 444 -1.75 7.83 -8.82
C ARG A 444 -2.98 8.64 -9.27
N SER A 445 -2.78 9.76 -9.97
CA SER A 445 -3.88 10.54 -10.54
C SER A 445 -4.56 9.85 -11.72
N LYS A 446 -3.83 8.98 -12.43
CA LYS A 446 -4.33 8.22 -13.58
C LYS A 446 -5.10 6.97 -13.18
N ASP A 447 -5.02 6.54 -11.92
CA ASP A 447 -5.74 5.36 -11.42
C ASP A 447 -7.26 5.44 -11.65
N ILE A 448 -7.81 6.65 -11.88
CA ILE A 448 -9.23 6.86 -12.19
C ILE A 448 -9.56 7.14 -13.64
N SER A 449 -8.56 7.07 -14.51
CA SER A 449 -8.72 7.35 -15.94
C SER A 449 -8.86 6.07 -16.74
N LEU A 450 -9.99 5.91 -17.41
CA LEU A 450 -10.19 5.00 -18.54
C LEU A 450 -9.77 5.64 -19.87
N GLU A 451 -9.39 6.92 -19.88
CA GLU A 451 -9.00 7.59 -21.11
C GLU A 451 -7.68 7.01 -21.66
N LYS A 452 -7.69 6.64 -22.95
CA LYS A 452 -6.47 6.28 -23.67
C LYS A 452 -5.64 7.54 -23.91
N GLU A 453 -4.46 7.58 -23.34
CA GLU A 453 -3.53 8.69 -23.57
C GLU A 453 -3.06 8.69 -25.02
N ARG A 454 -3.24 9.83 -25.70
CA ARG A 454 -2.62 10.05 -26.99
C ARG A 454 -1.16 10.44 -26.74
N PRO A 455 -0.17 9.69 -27.25
CA PRO A 455 1.22 10.06 -27.08
C PRO A 455 1.46 11.41 -27.76
N ARG A 456 1.87 12.42 -26.98
CA ARG A 456 2.35 13.70 -27.50
C ARG A 456 3.88 13.67 -27.52
N PHE A 457 4.48 14.16 -28.59
CA PHE A 457 5.94 14.22 -28.73
C PHE A 457 6.62 14.93 -27.54
N PHE A 458 6.02 16.01 -27.04
CA PHE A 458 6.53 16.73 -25.86
C PHE A 458 6.54 15.87 -24.58
N ASN A 459 5.50 15.06 -24.36
CA ASN A 459 5.46 14.14 -23.21
C ASN A 459 6.55 13.08 -23.33
N PHE A 460 6.79 12.57 -24.55
CA PHE A 460 7.87 11.62 -24.81
C PHE A 460 9.25 12.22 -24.47
N LEU A 461 9.51 13.47 -24.88
CA LEU A 461 10.76 14.15 -24.53
C LEU A 461 10.90 14.36 -23.02
N LEU A 462 9.85 14.81 -22.34
CA LEU A 462 9.87 14.95 -20.89
C LEU A 462 10.13 13.61 -20.20
N ASP A 463 9.45 12.54 -20.60
CA ASP A 463 9.67 11.20 -20.07
C ASP A 463 11.12 10.74 -20.30
N LEU A 464 11.69 11.01 -21.47
CA LEU A 464 13.06 10.63 -21.80
C LEU A 464 14.10 11.19 -20.82
N PHE A 465 14.01 12.48 -20.48
CA PHE A 465 14.93 13.13 -19.52
C PHE A 465 14.53 12.92 -18.05
N THR A 466 13.26 12.62 -17.77
CA THR A 466 12.77 12.36 -16.41
C THR A 466 13.13 10.94 -15.94
N MET A 467 13.13 9.94 -16.84
CA MET A 467 13.36 8.53 -16.49
C MET A 467 14.69 8.24 -15.79
N PRO A 468 15.84 8.83 -16.18
CA PRO A 468 17.10 8.68 -15.43
C PRO A 468 16.97 9.09 -13.96
N LEU A 469 16.40 10.26 -13.70
CA LEU A 469 16.17 10.80 -12.35
C LEU A 469 15.20 9.92 -11.55
N VAL A 470 14.11 9.48 -12.19
CA VAL A 470 13.15 8.55 -11.56
C VAL A 470 13.82 7.22 -11.19
N THR A 471 14.73 6.72 -12.03
CA THR A 471 15.43 5.45 -11.78
C THR A 471 16.35 5.56 -10.57
N ILE A 472 17.16 6.61 -10.49
CA ILE A 472 18.00 6.90 -9.32
C ILE A 472 17.11 7.08 -8.08
N GLY A 473 16.06 7.88 -8.17
CA GLY A 473 15.14 8.14 -7.06
C GLY A 473 14.44 6.87 -6.57
N LYS A 474 13.98 5.99 -7.46
CA LYS A 474 13.41 4.68 -7.10
C LYS A 474 14.43 3.80 -6.39
N TRP A 475 15.67 3.78 -6.86
CA TRP A 475 16.75 3.04 -6.21
C TRP A 475 17.03 3.58 -4.80
N LEU A 476 17.09 4.91 -4.63
CA LEU A 476 17.23 5.55 -3.31
C LEU A 476 16.05 5.20 -2.39
N ILE A 477 14.81 5.33 -2.86
CA ILE A 477 13.62 4.98 -2.08
C ILE A 477 13.65 3.50 -1.68
N ALA A 478 14.08 2.59 -2.58
CA ALA A 478 14.18 1.18 -2.27
C ALA A 478 15.27 0.89 -1.22
N GLY A 479 16.41 1.58 -1.28
CA GLY A 479 17.44 1.54 -0.24
C GLY A 479 16.91 2.04 1.10
N PHE A 480 16.24 3.20 1.12
CA PHE A 480 15.57 3.76 2.29
C PHE A 480 14.31 3.00 2.73
N ARG A 481 13.81 2.01 1.99
CA ARG A 481 12.76 1.12 2.53
C ARG A 481 13.34 0.08 3.48
N ARG A 482 14.60 -0.35 3.27
CA ARG A 482 15.28 -1.27 4.19
C ARG A 482 15.59 -0.59 5.51
N PHE A 483 16.03 0.66 5.45
CA PHE A 483 16.15 1.56 6.60
C PHE A 483 14.91 2.42 6.62
N ASN A 484 13.80 1.92 7.15
CA ASN A 484 12.51 2.61 7.23
C ASN A 484 12.61 3.90 8.09
N ILE A 485 13.62 4.76 7.90
CA ILE A 485 14.11 5.81 8.79
C ILE A 485 13.02 6.82 9.06
N PHE A 486 12.20 7.15 8.06
CA PHE A 486 11.08 8.06 8.27
C PHE A 486 10.01 7.44 9.18
N VAL A 487 9.65 6.17 8.95
CA VAL A 487 8.70 5.45 9.81
C VAL A 487 9.32 5.19 11.19
N ILE A 488 10.58 4.79 11.27
CA ILE A 488 11.34 4.61 12.51
C ILE A 488 11.42 5.94 13.26
N PHE A 489 11.68 7.05 12.57
CA PHE A 489 11.75 8.38 13.15
C PHE A 489 10.37 8.81 13.69
N THR A 490 9.32 8.72 12.89
CA THR A 490 7.94 8.99 13.34
C THR A 490 7.56 8.07 14.50
N ASN A 491 7.91 6.80 14.45
CA ASN A 491 7.59 5.86 15.52
C ASN A 491 8.37 6.14 16.80
N VAL A 492 9.67 6.46 16.72
CA VAL A 492 10.54 6.65 17.88
C VAL A 492 10.35 8.02 18.51
N PHE A 493 10.17 9.07 17.71
CA PHE A 493 10.10 10.45 18.20
C PHE A 493 8.67 10.95 18.42
N ILE A 494 7.67 10.35 17.77
CA ILE A 494 6.28 10.79 17.87
C ILE A 494 5.42 9.70 18.51
N GLU A 495 5.37 8.50 17.94
CA GLU A 495 4.40 7.47 18.36
C GLU A 495 4.74 6.83 19.71
N PHE A 496 6.00 6.49 19.96
CA PHE A 496 6.43 5.82 21.19
C PHE A 496 6.33 6.71 22.45
N PRO A 497 6.79 7.98 22.44
CA PRO A 497 6.59 8.87 23.58
C PRO A 497 5.11 9.12 23.84
N PHE A 498 4.32 9.24 22.77
CA PHE A 498 2.87 9.38 22.90
C PHE A 498 2.25 8.15 23.57
N GLN A 499 2.55 6.93 23.12
CA GLN A 499 2.07 5.68 23.72
C GLN A 499 2.40 5.58 25.22
N LEU A 500 3.62 5.92 25.63
CA LEU A 500 4.02 5.89 27.04
C LEU A 500 3.21 6.87 27.89
N ILE A 501 2.91 8.06 27.36
CA ILE A 501 2.07 9.04 28.04
C ILE A 501 0.65 8.50 28.21
N VAL A 502 0.09 7.86 27.17
CA VAL A 502 -1.25 7.23 27.25
C VAL A 502 -1.29 6.15 28.33
N GLU A 503 -0.34 5.21 28.28
CA GLU A 503 -0.26 4.09 29.22
C GLU A 503 -0.10 4.58 30.67
N PHE A 504 0.68 5.64 30.88
CA PHE A 504 0.80 6.29 32.18
C PHE A 504 -0.54 6.85 32.69
N PHE A 505 -1.31 7.55 31.85
CA PHE A 505 -2.60 8.12 32.25
C PHE A 505 -3.64 7.05 32.58
N GLU A 506 -3.67 5.94 31.86
CA GLU A 506 -4.56 4.81 32.16
C GLU A 506 -4.20 4.15 33.50
N ASN A 507 -2.91 3.82 33.70
CA ASN A 507 -2.46 3.22 34.96
C ASN A 507 -2.71 4.15 36.15
N LEU A 508 -2.57 5.47 35.94
CA LEU A 508 -2.92 6.47 36.94
C LEU A 508 -4.43 6.50 37.22
N HIS A 509 -5.26 6.41 36.19
CA HIS A 509 -6.71 6.37 36.36
C HIS A 509 -7.17 5.12 37.10
N GLU A 510 -6.66 3.94 36.71
CA GLU A 510 -6.93 2.67 37.37
C GLU A 510 -6.47 2.69 38.83
N PHE A 511 -5.27 3.24 39.10
CA PHE A 511 -4.79 3.43 40.48
C PHE A 511 -5.73 4.33 41.29
N VAL A 512 -6.19 5.45 40.73
CA VAL A 512 -7.13 6.36 41.42
C VAL A 512 -8.48 5.70 41.65
N ARG A 513 -8.99 4.92 40.69
CA ARG A 513 -10.24 4.16 40.84
C ARG A 513 -10.11 3.13 41.95
N ASN A 514 -9.07 2.30 41.92
CA ASN A 514 -8.83 1.27 42.93
C ASN A 514 -8.64 1.91 44.32
N LYS A 515 -7.92 3.04 44.42
CA LYS A 515 -7.81 3.79 45.67
C LYS A 515 -9.14 4.36 46.17
N LYS A 516 -10.03 4.77 45.27
CA LYS A 516 -11.36 5.27 45.64
C LYS A 516 -12.26 4.13 46.13
N GLU A 517 -12.16 2.95 45.53
CA GLU A 517 -12.85 1.73 45.98
C GLU A 517 -12.32 1.21 47.31
N GLU A 518 -11.02 1.34 47.59
CA GLU A 518 -10.43 0.99 48.90
C GLU A 518 -10.83 1.96 50.04
N ILE A 519 -11.23 3.19 49.72
CA ILE A 519 -11.63 4.21 50.69
C ILE A 519 -13.15 4.17 50.99
N GLN A 520 -13.93 3.50 50.14
CA GLN A 520 -15.37 3.25 50.33
C GLN A 520 -15.59 1.93 51.07
#